data_AF-A0A918P188-F1
#
_entry.id   AF-A0A918P188-F1
#
_cell.length_a   1.000
_cell.length_b   1.000
_cell.length_c   1.000
_cell.angle_alpha   90.00
_cell.angle_beta   90.00
_cell.angle_gamma   90.00
#
_symmetry.space_group_name_H-M   'P 1'
#
loop_
_entity.id
_entity.type
_entity.pdbx_description
1 polymer ?
#
loop_
_entity_poly.entity_id
_entity_poly.type
_entity_poly.pdbx_seq_one_letter_code
_entity_poly.pdbx_strand_id
1 'polypeptide(L)' 'MNITRHSGIGWHTPASVHFGTAEEVRDQRAVTLAEAYARHPERFGRRPRPPAIPKTAWINDPAKRREPTPQTS' A
#
# COMPACT_ATOMS: atom_id res chain seq x y z
N MET A 1 14.06 15.16 -3.57
CA MET A 1 13.92 13.76 -4.01
C MET A 1 12.48 13.34 -3.71
N ASN A 2 11.65 13.08 -4.73
CA ASN A 2 10.24 12.72 -4.50
C ASN A 2 10.15 11.22 -4.20
N ILE A 3 9.65 10.85 -3.03
CA ILE A 3 9.53 9.44 -2.65
C ILE A 3 8.15 8.94 -3.07
N THR A 4 8.11 8.15 -4.15
CA THR A 4 6.87 7.57 -4.66
C THR A 4 6.30 6.56 -3.67
N ARG A 5 5.01 6.73 -3.34
CA ARG A 5 4.23 5.76 -2.57
C ARG A 5 3.40 4.92 -3.52
N HIS A 6 3.43 3.61 -3.34
CA HIS A 6 2.78 2.68 -4.26
C HIS A 6 1.54 2.08 -3.61
N SER A 7 0.39 2.20 -4.27
CA SER A 7 -0.86 1.59 -3.83
C SER A 7 -0.76 0.07 -3.68
N GLY A 8 -0.02 -0.58 -4.58
CA GLY A 8 0.22 -2.04 -4.57
C GLY A 8 1.00 -2.58 -3.37
N ILE A 9 1.59 -1.70 -2.55
CA ILE A 9 2.23 -2.06 -1.26
C ILE A 9 1.65 -1.22 -0.12
N GLY A 10 0.34 -0.96 -0.11
CA GLY A 10 -0.32 -0.28 1.01
C GLY A 10 0.10 1.19 1.19
N TRP A 11 0.48 1.87 0.10
CA TRP A 11 1.01 3.24 0.12
C TRP A 11 2.30 3.40 0.93
N HIS A 12 3.08 2.32 1.02
CA HIS A 12 4.47 2.32 1.46
C HIS A 12 5.39 2.70 0.30
N THR A 13 6.63 3.04 0.65
CA THR A 13 7.70 3.29 -0.32
C THR A 13 8.44 1.97 -0.53
N PRO A 14 9.05 1.73 -1.70
CA PRO A 14 9.81 0.50 -1.92
C PRO A 14 10.93 0.36 -0.89
N ALA A 15 11.58 1.47 -0.51
CA ALA A 15 12.59 1.52 0.54
C ALA A 15 12.05 1.04 1.89
N SER A 16 10.89 1.52 2.35
CA SER A 16 10.34 1.09 3.65
C SER A 16 9.99 -0.40 3.68
N VAL A 17 9.57 -0.98 2.55
CA VAL A 17 9.34 -2.42 2.45
C VAL A 17 10.67 -3.18 2.42
N HIS A 18 11.62 -2.71 1.61
CA HIS A 18 12.94 -3.35 1.46
C HIS A 18 13.75 -3.36 2.76
N PHE A 19 13.72 -2.26 3.52
CA PHE A 19 14.45 -2.13 4.78
C PHE A 19 13.62 -2.54 6.01
N GLY A 20 12.42 -3.10 5.83
CA GLY A 20 11.61 -3.63 6.94
C GLY A 20 10.92 -2.59 7.83
N THR A 21 11.02 -1.29 7.54
CA THR A 21 10.38 -0.22 8.35
C THR A 21 8.90 0.01 8.02
N ALA A 22 8.34 -0.74 7.08
CA ALA A 22 6.95 -0.59 6.67
C ALA A 22 5.96 -0.84 7.83
N GLU A 23 6.24 -1.78 8.73
CA GLU A 23 5.36 -2.06 9.87
C GLU A 23 5.31 -0.91 10.87
N GLU A 24 6.46 -0.34 11.26
CA GLU A 24 6.52 0.85 12.13
C GLU A 24 5.78 2.04 11.51
N VAL A 25 5.95 2.26 10.20
CA VAL A 25 5.20 3.31 9.48
C VAL A 25 3.70 3.05 9.51
N ARG A 26 3.29 1.78 9.42
CA ARG A 26 1.87 1.39 9.47
C ARG A 26 1.30 1.60 10.88
N ASP A 27 2.05 1.28 11.92
CA ASP A 27 1.62 1.46 13.31
C ASP A 27 1.51 2.94 13.67
N GLN A 28 2.46 3.76 13.23
CA GLN A 28 2.37 5.21 13.39
C GLN A 28 1.14 5.80 12.68
N ARG A 29 0.80 5.28 11.48
CA ARG A 29 -0.45 5.65 10.79
C ARG A 29 -1.69 5.23 11.57
N ALA A 30 -1.66 4.08 12.25
CA ALA A 30 -2.79 3.62 13.06
C ALA A 30 -3.08 4.59 14.21
N VAL A 31 -2.03 5.06 14.91
CA VAL A 31 -2.15 6.08 15.96
C VAL A 31 -2.76 7.36 15.41
N THR A 32 -2.20 7.91 14.33
CA THR A 32 -2.72 9.15 13.73
C THR A 32 -4.17 9.03 13.27
N LEU A 33 -4.55 7.88 12.69
CA LEU A 33 -5.95 7.62 12.30
C LEU A 33 -6.88 7.52 13.50
N ALA A 34 -6.43 6.92 14.60
CA ALA A 34 -7.20 6.85 15.84
C ALA A 34 -7.43 8.24 16.44
N GLU A 35 -6.40 9.08 16.50
CA GLU A 35 -6.50 10.47 16.99
C GLU A 35 -7.40 11.34 16.09
N ALA A 36 -7.30 11.17 14.76
CA ALA A 36 -8.16 11.89 13.83
C ALA A 36 -9.63 11.48 13.99
N TYR A 37 -9.88 10.17 14.15
CA TYR A 37 -11.23 9.64 14.40
C TYR A 37 -11.79 10.11 15.74
N ALA A 38 -10.98 10.17 16.81
CA ALA A 38 -11.41 10.65 18.11
C ALA A 38 -11.81 12.14 18.10
N ARG A 39 -11.10 12.97 17.32
CA ARG A 39 -11.38 14.41 17.20
C ARG A 39 -12.61 14.73 16.35
N HIS A 40 -12.80 13.97 15.26
CA HIS A 40 -13.83 14.27 14.25
C HIS A 40 -14.49 13.00 13.73
N PRO A 41 -15.22 12.24 14.56
CA PRO A 41 -15.82 10.98 14.14
C PRO A 41 -16.80 11.15 12.96
N GLU A 42 -17.48 12.30 12.86
CA GLU A 42 -18.42 12.66 11.79
C GLU A 42 -17.80 12.70 10.40
N ARG A 43 -16.47 12.89 10.30
CA ARG A 43 -15.75 12.89 9.02
C ARG A 43 -15.49 11.49 8.48
N PHE A 44 -15.82 10.45 9.25
CA PHE A 44 -15.55 9.06 8.90
C PHE A 44 -16.83 8.23 8.95
N GLY A 45 -17.22 7.63 7.81
CA GLY A 45 -18.36 6.70 7.78
C GLY A 45 -18.16 5.42 8.60
N ARG A 46 -16.90 5.09 8.97
CA ARG A 46 -16.52 4.01 9.88
C ARG A 46 -15.15 4.28 10.49
N ARG A 47 -14.81 3.61 11.59
CA ARG A 47 -13.46 3.72 12.18
C ARG A 47 -12.37 3.37 11.14
N PRO A 48 -11.45 4.28 10.82
CA PRO A 48 -10.43 4.06 9.80
C PRO A 48 -9.37 3.05 10.27
N ARG A 49 -8.77 2.32 9.31
CA ARG A 49 -7.64 1.41 9.54
C ARG A 49 -6.62 1.61 8.42
N PRO A 50 -5.31 1.62 8.72
CA PRO A 50 -4.30 1.67 7.67
C PRO A 50 -4.37 0.40 6.81
N PRO A 51 -4.09 0.48 5.49
CA PRO A 51 -4.00 -0.68 4.63
C PRO A 51 -3.03 -1.73 5.18
N ALA A 52 -3.32 -3.00 4.92
CA ALA A 52 -2.36 -4.06 5.21
C ALA A 52 -1.18 -3.97 4.23
N ILE A 53 0.00 -4.37 4.69
CA ILE A 53 1.16 -4.57 3.83
C ILE A 53 0.95 -5.94 3.16
N PRO A 54 0.85 -6.02 1.83
CA PRO A 54 0.70 -7.31 1.16
C PRO A 54 1.99 -8.12 1.28
N LYS A 55 1.86 -9.43 1.53
CA LYS A 55 3.00 -10.37 1.59
C LYS A 55 3.75 -10.46 0.25
N THR A 56 3.03 -10.27 -0.86
CA THR A 56 3.58 -10.29 -2.22
C THR A 56 2.88 -9.20 -3.03
N ALA A 57 3.65 -8.46 -3.82
CA ALA A 57 3.15 -7.47 -4.76
C ALA A 57 3.85 -7.65 -6.11
N TRP A 58 3.12 -7.46 -7.20
CA TRP A 58 3.61 -7.63 -8.57
C TRP A 58 3.43 -6.33 -9.35
N ILE A 59 4.45 -5.90 -10.09
CA ILE A 59 4.31 -4.85 -11.11
C ILE A 59 3.66 -5.44 -12.36
N ASN A 60 4.10 -6.65 -12.74
CA ASN A 60 3.51 -7.49 -13.77
C ASN A 60 3.34 -8.88 -13.20
N ASP A 61 2.10 -9.29 -12.92
CA ASP A 61 1.78 -10.61 -12.41
C ASP A 61 1.99 -11.65 -13.53
N PRO A 62 2.92 -12.61 -13.37
CA PRO A 62 3.18 -13.61 -14.39
C PRO A 62 1.96 -14.48 -14.69
N ALA A 63 1.07 -14.71 -13.73
CA ALA A 63 -0.17 -15.47 -13.94
C ALA A 63 -1.20 -14.70 -14.76
N LYS A 64 -1.06 -13.37 -14.88
CA LYS A 64 -1.94 -12.51 -15.69
C LYS A 64 -1.29 -12.09 -17.01
N ARG A 65 -0.09 -12.60 -17.30
CA ARG A 65 0.55 -12.37 -18.60
C ARG A 65 -0.31 -13.04 -19.66
N ARG A 66 -0.89 -12.24 -20.55
CA ARG A 66 -1.47 -12.79 -21.79
C ARG A 66 -0.32 -13.33 -22.62
N GLU A 67 -0.47 -14.55 -23.11
CA GLU A 67 0.47 -15.11 -24.09
C GLU A 67 0.59 -14.11 -25.25
N PRO A 68 1.80 -13.73 -25.67
CA PRO A 68 1.95 -12.88 -26.84
C PRO A 68 1.35 -13.61 -28.03
N THR A 69 0.43 -12.95 -28.74
CA THR A 69 -0.05 -13.46 -30.04
C THR A 69 1.17 -13.61 -30.96
N PRO A 70 1.36 -14.78 -31.59
CA PRO A 70 2.47 -14.98 -32.52
C PRO A 70 2.37 -13.91 -33.61
N GLN A 71 3.43 -13.12 -33.73
CA GLN A 71 3.56 -12.10 -34.77
C GLN A 71 4.11 -12.80 -36.00
N THR A 72 3.20 -13.24 -36.88
CA THR A 72 3.58 -13.82 -38.17
C THR A 72 4.16 -12.70 -39.05
N SER A 73 5.39 -12.89 -39.52
CA SER A 73 6.09 -11.96 -40.42
C SER A 73 5.65 -12.12 -41.86
#